data_AF-A0A1G7XLY6-F1
#
_entry.id   AF-A0A1G7XLY6-F1
#
_cell.length_a   1.000
_cell.length_b   1.000
_cell.length_c   1.000
_cell.angle_alpha   90.00
_cell.angle_beta   90.00
_cell.angle_gamma   90.00
#
_symmetry.space_group_name_H-M   'P 1'
#
loop_
_entity.id
_entity.type
_entity.pdbx_description
1 polymer ?
#
loop_
_entity_poly.entity_id
_entity_poly.type
_entity_poly.pdbx_seq_one_letter_code
_entity_poly.pdbx_strand_id
1 'polypeptide(L)'
;MKNLLIAIFLLSSPALTSAANYATCLLDKLPGVQNQAATTAAVVMCEADFPGGMAKVPQGDSRGVFASYRSGSECTLEKSRDTRFVRAVQLISSACHRIYNEPHPKAEPNFFDQFDEK
;
A
#
# COMPACT_ATOMS: atom_id res chain seq x y z
N MET A 1 45.93 -10.97 33.11
CA MET A 1 44.64 -11.53 32.63
C MET A 1 43.90 -10.40 31.92
N LYS A 2 43.89 -10.42 30.58
CA LYS A 2 43.46 -9.30 29.74
C LYS A 2 42.02 -9.57 29.33
N ASN A 3 41.06 -9.01 30.06
CA ASN A 3 39.65 -9.20 29.82
C ASN A 3 39.26 -8.53 28.50
N LEU A 4 39.01 -9.36 27.50
CA LEU A 4 38.54 -8.99 26.18
C LEU A 4 37.05 -8.61 26.29
N LEU A 5 36.76 -7.31 26.41
CA LEU A 5 35.39 -6.80 26.29
C LEU A 5 34.99 -6.82 24.82
N ILE A 6 34.26 -7.86 24.43
CA ILE A 6 33.64 -7.98 23.10
C ILE A 6 32.43 -7.03 23.08
N ALA A 7 32.60 -5.86 22.47
CA ALA A 7 31.50 -4.95 22.15
C ALA A 7 30.74 -5.49 20.94
N ILE A 8 29.61 -6.15 21.17
CA ILE A 8 28.68 -6.58 20.13
C ILE A 8 27.90 -5.34 19.67
N PHE A 9 28.39 -4.69 18.62
CA PHE A 9 27.59 -3.71 17.85
C PHE A 9 26.49 -4.49 17.12
N LEU A 10 25.29 -4.49 17.69
CA LEU A 10 24.07 -4.85 16.96
C LEU A 10 23.91 -3.85 15.81
N LEU A 11 24.32 -4.27 14.61
CA LEU A 11 23.99 -3.57 13.37
C LEU A 11 22.48 -3.58 13.21
N SER A 12 21.82 -2.52 13.70
CA SER A 12 20.45 -2.17 13.33
C SER A 12 20.48 -1.65 11.89
N SER A 13 20.66 -2.56 10.94
CA SER A 13 20.38 -2.23 9.54
C SER A 13 18.90 -1.86 9.48
N PRO A 14 18.53 -0.64 9.07
CA PRO A 14 17.13 -0.35 8.79
C PRO A 14 16.74 -1.35 7.70
N ALA A 15 15.82 -2.25 8.02
CA ALA A 15 15.26 -3.14 7.03
C ALA A 15 14.71 -2.24 5.92
N LEU A 16 15.40 -2.18 4.79
CA LEU A 16 14.84 -1.63 3.57
C LEU A 16 13.59 -2.46 3.34
N THR A 17 12.45 -1.92 3.73
CA THR A 17 11.15 -2.49 3.42
C THR A 17 11.02 -2.32 1.92
N SER A 18 11.59 -3.27 1.18
CA SER A 18 11.32 -3.44 -0.23
C SER A 18 9.81 -3.49 -0.37
N ALA A 19 9.24 -2.63 -1.20
CA ALA A 19 7.86 -2.78 -1.59
C ALA A 19 7.66 -4.22 -2.09
N ALA A 20 6.67 -4.93 -1.54
CA ALA A 20 6.39 -6.31 -1.88
C ALA A 20 5.48 -6.43 -3.11
N ASN A 21 4.71 -5.37 -3.39
CA ASN A 21 3.76 -5.28 -4.49
C ASN A 21 3.50 -3.82 -4.88
N TYR A 22 2.71 -3.62 -5.95
CA TYR A 22 2.36 -2.30 -6.47
C TYR A 22 1.73 -1.36 -5.42
N ALA A 23 0.82 -1.86 -4.56
CA ALA A 23 0.18 -1.03 -3.55
C ALA A 23 1.19 -0.54 -2.50
N THR A 24 2.06 -1.42 -2.01
CA THR A 24 3.10 -1.04 -1.06
C THR A 24 4.12 -0.07 -1.67
N CYS A 25 4.41 -0.17 -2.98
CA CYS A 25 5.25 0.80 -3.69
C CYS A 25 4.61 2.20 -3.71
N LEU A 26 3.31 2.29 -4.02
CA LEU A 26 2.60 3.56 -3.97
C LEU A 26 2.58 4.16 -2.56
N LEU A 27 2.39 3.34 -1.52
CA LEU A 27 2.39 3.79 -0.13
C LEU A 27 3.77 4.23 0.39
N ASP A 28 4.85 3.79 -0.26
CA ASP A 28 6.21 4.27 -0.01
C ASP A 28 6.49 5.60 -0.73
N LYS A 29 6.00 5.76 -1.97
CA LYS A 29 6.39 6.87 -2.86
C LYS A 29 5.45 8.09 -2.84
N LEU A 30 4.17 7.91 -2.55
CA LEU A 30 3.16 8.98 -2.63
C LEU A 30 3.01 9.88 -1.38
N PRO A 31 3.35 9.46 -0.15
CA PRO A 31 3.31 10.36 1.01
C PRO A 31 4.13 11.63 0.77
N GLY A 32 3.55 12.80 1.04
CA GLY A 32 4.21 14.09 0.85
C GLY A 32 4.18 14.65 -0.57
N VAL A 33 3.61 13.93 -1.55
CA VAL A 33 3.50 14.43 -2.93
C VAL A 33 2.52 15.60 -3.04
N GLN A 34 2.94 16.66 -3.74
CA GLN A 34 2.19 17.92 -3.83
C GLN A 34 1.80 18.32 -5.26
N ASN A 35 2.14 17.53 -6.28
CA ASN A 35 1.82 17.87 -7.66
C ASN A 35 1.66 16.63 -8.56
N GLN A 36 1.15 16.88 -9.77
CA GLN A 36 0.88 15.84 -10.76
C GLN A 36 2.15 15.15 -11.25
N ALA A 37 3.21 15.90 -11.56
CA ALA A 37 4.43 15.33 -12.13
C ALA A 37 5.05 14.28 -11.21
N ALA A 38 5.16 14.58 -9.91
CA ALA A 38 5.65 13.65 -8.91
C ALA A 38 4.73 12.43 -8.73
N THR A 39 3.41 12.62 -8.80
CA THR A 39 2.44 11.52 -8.75
C THR A 39 2.62 10.57 -9.94
N THR A 40 2.72 11.13 -11.15
CA THR A 40 2.93 10.34 -12.37
C THR A 40 4.26 9.60 -12.32
N ALA A 41 5.34 10.23 -11.86
CA ALA A 41 6.64 9.58 -11.71
C ALA A 41 6.56 8.39 -10.75
N ALA A 42 5.93 8.56 -9.58
CA ALA A 42 5.73 7.47 -8.62
C ALA A 42 4.94 6.31 -9.23
N VAL A 43 3.87 6.60 -9.97
CA VAL A 43 3.08 5.57 -10.68
C VAL A 43 3.93 4.82 -11.69
N VAL A 44 4.65 5.53 -12.57
CA VAL A 44 5.51 4.92 -13.61
C VAL A 44 6.59 4.03 -12.98
N MET A 45 7.23 4.50 -11.90
CA MET A 45 8.23 3.70 -11.17
C MET A 45 7.60 2.42 -10.62
N CYS A 46 6.46 2.53 -9.95
CA CYS A 46 5.79 1.36 -9.38
C CYS A 46 5.25 0.41 -10.46
N GLU A 47 4.82 0.90 -11.61
CA GLU A 47 4.36 0.05 -12.72
C GLU A 47 5.53 -0.71 -13.37
N ALA A 48 6.71 -0.08 -13.48
CA ALA A 48 7.92 -0.71 -14.00
C ALA A 48 8.36 -1.87 -13.11
N ASP A 49 8.32 -1.69 -11.79
CA ASP A 49 8.71 -2.72 -10.82
C ASP A 49 7.64 -3.80 -10.63
N PHE A 50 6.36 -3.44 -10.77
CA PHE A 50 5.20 -4.31 -10.52
C PHE A 50 4.23 -4.32 -11.71
N PRO A 51 4.56 -5.03 -12.80
CA PRO A 51 3.70 -5.12 -13.98
C PRO A 51 2.34 -5.73 -13.62
N GLY A 52 1.27 -5.13 -14.14
CA GLY A 52 -0.12 -5.47 -13.81
C GLY A 52 -0.73 -4.64 -12.68
N GLY A 53 0.07 -3.81 -12.02
CA GLY A 53 -0.38 -2.73 -11.14
C GLY A 53 -1.29 -3.19 -10.00
N MET A 54 -2.26 -2.35 -9.66
CA MET A 54 -3.18 -2.61 -8.54
C MET A 54 -4.02 -3.88 -8.74
N ALA A 55 -4.28 -4.29 -10.00
CA ALA A 55 -5.10 -5.47 -10.29
C ALA A 55 -4.43 -6.79 -9.84
N LYS A 56 -3.10 -6.80 -9.70
CA LYS A 56 -2.35 -7.98 -9.22
C LYS A 56 -2.16 -8.02 -7.70
N VAL A 57 -2.58 -6.97 -6.99
CA VAL A 57 -2.51 -6.94 -5.53
C VAL A 57 -3.75 -7.65 -4.97
N PRO A 58 -3.58 -8.74 -4.19
CA PRO A 58 -4.69 -9.41 -3.52
C PRO A 58 -5.42 -8.46 -2.57
N GLN A 59 -6.74 -8.62 -2.46
CA GLN A 59 -7.52 -7.86 -1.49
C GLN A 59 -7.23 -8.38 -0.07
N GLY A 60 -6.85 -7.48 0.83
CA GLY A 60 -6.50 -7.82 2.21
C GLY A 60 -5.09 -8.42 2.37
N ASP A 61 -4.17 -8.16 1.43
CA ASP A 61 -2.81 -8.74 1.39
C ASP A 61 -1.98 -8.54 2.68
N SER A 62 -2.27 -7.49 3.46
CA SER A 62 -1.57 -7.19 4.72
C SER A 62 -2.45 -7.36 5.96
N ARG A 63 -3.55 -8.10 5.86
CA ARG A 63 -4.39 -8.45 7.01
C ARG A 63 -3.74 -9.60 7.81
N GLY A 64 -3.78 -9.51 9.13
CA GLY A 64 -3.22 -10.53 10.02
C GLY A 64 -2.94 -10.01 11.43
N VAL A 65 -2.45 -10.88 12.31
CA VAL A 65 -2.15 -10.54 13.73
C VAL A 65 -1.06 -9.45 13.85
N PHE A 66 -0.23 -9.29 12.82
CA PHE A 66 0.84 -8.29 12.76
C PHE A 66 0.56 -7.17 11.75
N ALA A 67 -0.71 -6.94 11.37
CA ALA A 67 -1.07 -5.86 10.47
C ALA A 67 -0.73 -4.49 11.09
N SER A 68 -0.08 -3.62 10.32
CA SER A 68 0.30 -2.28 10.78
C SER A 68 -0.90 -1.35 10.99
N TYR A 69 -2.02 -1.63 10.32
CA TYR A 69 -3.27 -0.85 10.42
C TYR A 69 -4.47 -1.79 10.48
N ARG A 70 -5.54 -1.35 11.15
CA ARG A 70 -6.78 -2.11 11.34
C ARG A 70 -7.71 -2.02 10.12
N SER A 71 -7.60 -0.94 9.34
CA SER A 71 -8.44 -0.70 8.18
C SER A 71 -7.72 0.13 7.11
N GLY A 72 -8.24 0.08 5.87
CA GLY A 72 -7.76 0.96 4.81
C GLY A 72 -7.92 2.44 5.17
N SER A 73 -9.00 2.82 5.86
CA SER A 73 -9.23 4.22 6.27
C SER A 73 -8.19 4.72 7.28
N GLU A 74 -7.80 3.89 8.24
CA GLU A 74 -6.74 4.23 9.21
C GLU A 74 -5.38 4.40 8.51
N CYS A 75 -5.05 3.47 7.60
CA CYS A 75 -3.86 3.59 6.75
C CYS A 75 -3.89 4.87 5.91
N THR A 76 -5.02 5.20 5.28
CA THR A 76 -5.17 6.40 4.45
C THR A 76 -4.95 7.65 5.29
N LEU A 77 -5.61 7.74 6.45
CA LEU A 77 -5.49 8.88 7.35
C LEU A 77 -4.03 9.17 7.71
N GLU A 78 -3.27 8.13 8.06
CA GLU A 78 -1.87 8.27 8.43
C GLU A 78 -0.99 8.60 7.20
N LYS A 79 -1.10 7.81 6.13
CA LYS A 79 -0.21 7.89 4.97
C LYS A 79 -0.45 9.11 4.09
N SER A 80 -1.66 9.67 4.08
CA SER A 80 -1.97 10.85 3.28
C SER A 80 -1.81 12.17 4.03
N ARG A 81 -1.46 12.15 5.32
CA ARG A 81 -1.47 13.34 6.20
C ARG A 81 -0.72 14.54 5.60
N ASP A 82 0.43 14.27 4.99
CA ASP A 82 1.33 15.30 4.46
C ASP A 82 1.20 15.47 2.93
N THR A 83 0.28 14.74 2.29
CA THR A 83 0.03 14.78 0.84
C THR A 83 -1.07 15.78 0.50
N ARG A 84 -0.78 16.75 -0.37
CA ARG A 84 -1.73 17.83 -0.74
C ARG A 84 -2.38 17.63 -2.10
N PHE A 85 -1.76 16.85 -2.98
CA PHE A 85 -2.34 16.63 -4.30
C PHE A 85 -3.42 15.55 -4.24
N VAL A 86 -4.66 15.93 -4.59
CA VAL A 86 -5.85 15.08 -4.45
C VAL A 86 -5.67 13.71 -5.13
N ARG A 87 -5.07 13.66 -6.32
CA ARG A 87 -4.88 12.37 -7.01
C ARG A 87 -3.90 11.45 -6.30
N ALA A 88 -2.85 12.00 -5.68
CA ALA A 88 -1.94 11.20 -4.87
C ALA A 88 -2.66 10.63 -3.64
N VAL A 89 -3.50 11.44 -2.97
CA VAL A 89 -4.35 10.98 -1.85
C VAL A 89 -5.30 9.85 -2.28
N GLN A 90 -5.93 9.96 -3.45
CA GLN A 90 -6.82 8.92 -3.99
C GLN A 90 -6.08 7.60 -4.24
N LEU A 91 -4.86 7.67 -4.76
CA LEU A 91 -4.03 6.48 -4.99
C LEU A 91 -3.56 5.85 -3.68
N ILE A 92 -3.14 6.67 -2.69
CA ILE A 92 -2.86 6.20 -1.32
C ILE A 92 -4.08 5.49 -0.75
N SER A 93 -5.26 6.10 -0.86
CA SER A 93 -6.50 5.54 -0.36
C SER A 93 -6.82 4.18 -1.01
N SER A 94 -6.70 4.10 -2.33
CA SER A 94 -6.94 2.88 -3.08
C SER A 94 -5.98 1.75 -2.68
N ALA A 95 -4.68 2.08 -2.52
CA ALA A 95 -3.67 1.15 -2.07
C ALA A 95 -3.93 0.66 -0.64
N CYS A 96 -4.24 1.57 0.29
CA CYS A 96 -4.57 1.24 1.68
C CYS A 96 -5.81 0.34 1.77
N HIS A 97 -6.88 0.68 1.06
CA HIS A 97 -8.09 -0.14 1.02
C HIS A 97 -7.83 -1.50 0.37
N ARG A 98 -6.98 -1.57 -0.66
CA ARG A 98 -6.61 -2.84 -1.27
C ARG A 98 -5.93 -3.79 -0.27
N ILE A 99 -4.97 -3.30 0.51
CA ILE A 99 -4.16 -4.17 1.38
C ILE A 99 -4.78 -4.43 2.77
N TYR A 100 -5.63 -3.52 3.28
CA TYR A 100 -6.17 -3.63 4.64
C TYR A 100 -7.67 -3.90 4.74
N ASN A 101 -8.49 -3.66 3.70
CA ASN A 101 -9.90 -4.02 3.78
C ASN A 101 -10.12 -5.51 3.51
N GLU A 102 -11.13 -6.08 4.17
CA GLU A 102 -11.60 -7.42 3.86
C GLU A 102 -12.09 -7.52 2.41
N PRO A 103 -11.92 -8.68 1.77
CA PRO A 103 -12.63 -8.96 0.53
C PRO A 103 -14.13 -8.80 0.78
N HIS A 104 -14.77 -7.88 0.05
CA HIS A 104 -16.22 -7.82 0.05
C HIS A 104 -16.74 -9.13 -0.57
N PRO A 105 -17.75 -9.78 0.04
CA PRO A 105 -18.49 -10.83 -0.65
C PRO A 105 -18.97 -10.29 -1.99
N LYS A 106 -18.89 -11.10 -3.04
CA LYS A 106 -19.55 -10.74 -4.31
C LYS A 106 -21.02 -10.46 -3.98
N ALA A 107 -21.54 -9.32 -4.45
CA ALA A 107 -22.95 -9.02 -4.30
C ALA A 107 -23.75 -10.21 -4.86
N GLU A 108 -24.74 -10.69 -4.11
CA GLU A 108 -25.67 -11.68 -4.65
C GLU A 108 -26.35 -11.06 -5.87
N PRO A 109 -26.51 -11.82 -6.97
CA PRO A 109 -27.19 -11.31 -8.15
C PRO A 109 -28.58 -10.84 -7.73
N ASN A 110 -28.86 -9.57 -7.98
CA ASN A 110 -30.17 -9.00 -7.70
C ASN A 110 -31.07 -9.23 -8.93
N PHE A 111 -32.39 -9.10 -8.74
CA PHE A 111 -33.38 -9.32 -9.79
C PHE A 111 -33.13 -8.50 -11.08
N PHE A 112 -32.38 -7.40 -11.01
CA PHE A 112 -32.12 -6.55 -12.18
C PHE A 112 -30.98 -7.08 -13.06
N ASP A 113 -30.06 -7.87 -12.51
CA ASP A 113 -28.93 -8.45 -13.24
C ASP A 113 -29.38 -9.46 -14.31
N GLN A 114 -30.62 -9.97 -14.24
CA GLN A 114 -31.18 -10.89 -15.23
C GLN A 114 -31.59 -10.18 -16.55
N PHE A 115 -31.63 -8.84 -16.58
CA PHE A 115 -32.06 -8.06 -17.75
C PHE A 115 -30.90 -7.51 -18.58
N ASP A 116 -29.66 -7.64 -18.11
CA ASP A 116 -28.46 -7.13 -18.80
C ASP A 116 -27.92 -8.07 -19.90
N GLU A 117 -28.47 -9.28 -20.03
CA GLU A 117 -28.08 -10.26 -21.06
C GLU A 117 -28.86 -10.18 -22.39
N LYS A 118 -29.48 -9.02 -22.73
CA LYS A 118 -30.18 -8.83 -24.01
C LYS A 118 -29.45 -7.94 -25.01
#